data_AF-H6BDC2-F1
#
_entry.id   AF-H6BDC2-F1
#
_cell.length_a   1.000
_cell.length_b   1.000
_cell.length_c   1.000
_cell.angle_alpha   90.00
_cell.angle_beta   90.00
_cell.angle_gamma   90.00
#
_symmetry.space_group_name_H-M   'P 1'
#
loop_
_entity.id
_entity.type
_entity.pdbx_description
1 polymer ?
#
loop_
_entity_poly.entity_id
_entity_poly.type
_entity_poly.pdbx_seq_one_letter_code
_entity_poly.pdbx_strand_id
1 'polypeptide(L)'
;TGNESSGRIKPKEVQLSREVINLSPLSTAIISHRMGGGLEGKTGYVRLAAFSQTAAAEMESAVKKMEDEGVQSYILDLRNNPGGLVKAGLDVAQIWLDGDETLVNTVDREGNVRAINMVQGQSLTHDPLVVLVNEESASASEILAGALHDNGRAILVGHKTFGKGRIQSVTELDDGSALFITVAK
;
A
#
# COMPACT_ATOMS: atom_id res chain seq x y z
N THR A 1 23.01 -47.74 -12.70
CA THR A 1 23.91 -46.61 -12.42
C THR A 1 23.55 -45.50 -13.40
N GLY A 2 22.68 -44.55 -13.05
CA GLY A 2 22.97 -43.42 -12.16
C GLY A 2 22.86 -42.14 -12.99
N ASN A 3 21.75 -41.45 -12.81
CA ASN A 3 21.22 -40.25 -13.48
C ASN A 3 22.02 -38.98 -13.11
N GLU A 4 22.25 -38.02 -14.02
CA GLU A 4 22.33 -36.56 -13.73
C GLU A 4 22.21 -35.71 -15.01
N SER A 5 20.99 -35.27 -15.32
CA SER A 5 20.71 -34.22 -16.32
C SER A 5 20.83 -32.82 -15.68
N SER A 6 21.99 -32.18 -15.80
CA SER A 6 22.20 -30.81 -15.32
C SER A 6 21.70 -29.79 -16.36
N GLY A 7 20.45 -29.36 -16.22
CA GLY A 7 19.84 -28.30 -17.03
C GLY A 7 20.41 -26.93 -16.68
N ARG A 8 21.49 -26.50 -17.35
CA ARG A 8 21.99 -25.12 -17.24
C ARG A 8 21.03 -24.15 -17.93
N ILE A 9 20.33 -23.34 -17.14
CA ILE A 9 19.58 -22.18 -17.63
C ILE A 9 20.58 -21.21 -18.25
N LYS A 10 20.51 -21.01 -19.56
CA LYS A 10 21.36 -20.03 -20.27
C LYS A 10 20.77 -18.62 -20.11
N PRO A 11 21.59 -17.59 -19.88
CA PRO A 11 21.12 -16.21 -19.83
C PRO A 11 20.42 -15.84 -21.14
N LYS A 12 19.25 -15.22 -21.04
CA LYS A 12 18.51 -14.71 -22.19
C LYS A 12 18.72 -13.19 -22.25
N GLU A 13 19.41 -12.74 -23.29
CA GLU A 13 19.60 -11.32 -23.54
C GLU A 13 18.33 -10.75 -24.16
N VAL A 14 17.77 -9.71 -23.54
CA VAL A 14 16.54 -9.05 -23.99
C VAL A 14 16.88 -7.60 -24.27
N GLN A 15 16.69 -7.16 -25.51
CA GLN A 15 16.81 -5.74 -25.87
C GLN A 15 15.46 -5.05 -25.64
N LEU A 16 15.41 -4.12 -24.68
CA LEU A 16 14.23 -3.33 -24.35
C LEU A 16 14.42 -1.90 -24.86
N SER A 17 13.54 -1.43 -25.75
CA SER A 17 13.45 -0.02 -26.10
C SER A 17 12.79 0.75 -24.95
N ARG A 18 13.37 1.88 -24.54
CA ARG A 18 12.77 2.74 -23.52
C ARG A 18 11.50 3.40 -24.07
N GLU A 19 10.38 3.15 -23.41
CA GLU A 19 9.09 3.81 -23.66
C GLU A 19 8.58 4.39 -22.33
N VAL A 20 7.94 5.57 -22.39
CA VAL A 20 7.23 6.13 -21.24
C VAL A 20 5.87 5.45 -21.16
N ILE A 21 5.77 4.41 -20.34
CA ILE A 21 4.50 3.72 -20.11
C ILE A 21 3.80 4.37 -18.91
N ASN A 22 2.73 5.13 -19.17
CA ASN A 22 1.85 5.65 -18.11
C ASN A 22 0.85 4.57 -17.72
N LEU A 23 1.27 3.67 -16.84
CA LEU A 23 0.36 2.73 -16.19
C LEU A 23 -0.23 3.41 -14.96
N SER A 24 -1.55 3.51 -14.89
CA SER A 24 -2.22 3.82 -13.63
C SER A 24 -1.77 2.76 -12.62
N PRO A 25 -1.31 3.16 -11.42
CA PRO A 25 -0.95 2.22 -10.37
C PRO A 25 -2.20 1.50 -9.81
N LEU A 26 -3.40 1.94 -10.17
CA LEU A 26 -4.65 1.50 -9.56
C LEU A 26 -5.46 0.64 -10.53
N SER A 27 -6.06 -0.43 -10.02
CA SER A 27 -7.06 -1.23 -10.73
C SER A 27 -8.24 -1.49 -9.82
N THR A 28 -9.45 -1.28 -10.32
CA THR A 28 -10.65 -1.28 -9.49
C THR A 28 -11.75 -2.18 -10.05
N ALA A 29 -12.57 -2.74 -9.15
CA ALA A 29 -13.76 -3.50 -9.50
C ALA A 29 -14.81 -3.38 -8.38
N ILE A 30 -16.08 -3.57 -8.71
CA ILE A 30 -17.16 -3.71 -7.72
C ILE A 30 -17.68 -5.14 -7.80
N ILE A 31 -17.70 -5.80 -6.66
CA ILE A 31 -18.10 -7.20 -6.51
C ILE A 31 -19.48 -7.24 -5.84
N SER A 32 -20.51 -7.52 -6.63
CA SER A 32 -21.85 -7.77 -6.11
C SER A 32 -21.95 -9.16 -5.50
N HIS A 33 -22.54 -9.27 -4.31
CA HIS A 33 -22.72 -10.53 -3.60
C HIS A 33 -24.01 -10.53 -2.78
N ARG A 34 -24.41 -11.69 -2.27
CA ARG A 34 -25.58 -11.80 -1.38
C ARG A 34 -25.15 -11.77 0.07
N MET A 35 -25.74 -10.87 0.83
CA MET A 35 -25.57 -10.76 2.28
C MET A 35 -26.60 -11.60 3.02
N GLY A 36 -26.43 -11.71 4.34
CA GLY A 36 -27.42 -12.35 5.22
C GLY A 36 -28.80 -11.74 5.05
N GLY A 37 -29.85 -12.58 5.05
CA GLY A 37 -31.23 -12.12 4.84
C GLY A 37 -31.62 -11.87 3.37
N GLY A 38 -30.76 -12.19 2.40
CA GLY A 38 -31.08 -12.13 0.97
C GLY A 38 -30.91 -10.75 0.33
N LEU A 39 -30.33 -9.79 1.06
CA LEU A 39 -29.98 -8.46 0.53
C LEU A 39 -28.79 -8.55 -0.42
N GLU A 40 -28.78 -7.71 -1.45
CA GLU A 40 -27.61 -7.54 -2.32
C GLU A 40 -26.62 -6.55 -1.68
N GLY A 41 -25.38 -6.98 -1.54
CA GLY A 41 -24.25 -6.18 -1.07
C GLY A 41 -23.24 -5.93 -2.18
N LYS A 42 -22.47 -4.85 -2.03
CA LYS A 42 -21.40 -4.47 -2.95
C LYS A 42 -20.10 -4.29 -2.18
N THR A 43 -19.05 -4.93 -2.67
CA THR A 43 -17.68 -4.77 -2.15
C THR A 43 -16.80 -4.10 -3.21
N GLY A 44 -16.18 -2.99 -2.85
CA GLY A 44 -15.18 -2.31 -3.64
C GLY A 44 -13.85 -3.06 -3.55
N TYR A 45 -13.33 -3.48 -4.69
CA TYR A 45 -11.99 -4.05 -4.79
C TYR A 45 -11.07 -3.00 -5.41
N VAL A 46 -9.98 -2.68 -4.72
CA VAL A 46 -8.98 -1.72 -5.17
C VAL A 46 -7.61 -2.36 -5.06
N ARG A 47 -6.93 -2.56 -6.19
CA ARG A 47 -5.55 -3.01 -6.25
C ARG A 47 -4.63 -1.83 -6.49
N LEU A 48 -3.66 -1.65 -5.60
CA LEU A 48 -2.60 -0.67 -5.76
C LEU A 48 -1.29 -1.39 -6.07
N ALA A 49 -0.78 -1.23 -7.28
CA ALA A 49 0.41 -1.91 -7.76
C ALA A 49 1.72 -1.21 -7.35
N ALA A 50 1.70 0.11 -7.16
CA ALA A 50 2.85 0.91 -6.75
C ALA A 50 2.43 2.25 -6.15
N PHE A 51 3.25 2.82 -5.28
CA PHE A 51 3.04 4.15 -4.70
C PHE A 51 3.67 5.23 -5.58
N SER A 52 2.95 5.65 -6.63
CA SER A 52 3.33 6.76 -7.51
C SER A 52 2.90 8.12 -6.94
N GLN A 53 3.27 9.22 -7.62
CA GLN A 53 2.82 10.56 -7.25
C GLN A 53 1.29 10.75 -7.37
N THR A 54 0.63 9.96 -8.24
CA THR A 54 -0.81 10.05 -8.49
C THR A 54 -1.63 9.08 -7.66
N ALA A 55 -0.99 8.14 -6.95
CA ALA A 55 -1.65 7.04 -6.26
C ALA A 55 -2.74 7.49 -5.27
N ALA A 56 -2.47 8.52 -4.46
CA ALA A 56 -3.43 9.03 -3.49
C ALA A 56 -4.66 9.65 -4.16
N ALA A 57 -4.45 10.53 -5.15
CA ALA A 57 -5.53 11.18 -5.88
C ALA A 57 -6.40 10.18 -6.66
N GLU A 58 -5.77 9.18 -7.29
CA GLU A 58 -6.48 8.11 -8.00
C GLU A 58 -7.28 7.22 -7.04
N MET A 59 -6.70 6.88 -5.88
CA MET A 59 -7.39 6.13 -4.81
C MET A 59 -8.61 6.89 -4.30
N GLU A 60 -8.44 8.17 -3.94
CA GLU A 60 -9.51 9.01 -3.43
C GLU A 60 -10.66 9.11 -4.45
N SER A 61 -10.35 9.35 -5.72
CA SER A 61 -11.35 9.40 -6.78
C SER A 61 -12.08 8.07 -6.96
N ALA A 62 -11.35 6.95 -6.91
CA ALA A 62 -11.93 5.62 -7.04
C ALA A 62 -12.87 5.28 -5.87
N VAL A 63 -12.45 5.57 -4.64
CA VAL A 63 -13.24 5.29 -3.43
C VAL A 63 -14.50 6.14 -3.41
N LYS A 64 -14.41 7.45 -3.70
CA LYS A 64 -15.60 8.32 -3.80
C LYS A 64 -16.61 7.81 -4.82
N LYS A 65 -16.12 7.40 -6.00
CA LYS A 65 -17.00 6.82 -7.02
C LYS A 65 -17.67 5.53 -6.55
N MET A 66 -16.95 4.68 -5.81
CA MET A 66 -17.52 3.45 -5.24
C MET A 66 -18.58 3.74 -4.17
N GLU A 67 -18.36 4.75 -3.32
CA GLU A 67 -19.35 5.23 -2.35
C GLU A 67 -20.63 5.71 -3.06
N ASP A 68 -20.50 6.51 -4.12
CA ASP A 68 -21.64 6.96 -4.95
C ASP A 68 -22.39 5.79 -5.60
N GLU A 69 -21.71 4.67 -5.87
CA GLU A 69 -22.30 3.44 -6.39
C GLU A 69 -22.87 2.51 -5.31
N GLY A 70 -22.83 2.91 -4.03
CA GLY A 70 -23.40 2.18 -2.90
C GLY A 70 -22.60 0.95 -2.51
N VAL A 71 -21.27 0.98 -2.68
CA VAL A 71 -20.35 0.03 -2.04
C VAL A 71 -20.48 0.15 -0.52
N GLN A 72 -20.36 -0.97 0.19
CA GLN A 72 -20.56 -1.07 1.65
C GLN A 72 -19.40 -1.76 2.37
N SER A 73 -18.33 -2.08 1.65
CA SER A 73 -17.15 -2.78 2.15
C SER A 73 -16.02 -2.72 1.13
N TYR A 74 -14.78 -2.80 1.60
CA TYR A 74 -13.60 -2.62 0.76
C TYR A 74 -12.56 -3.73 0.95
N ILE A 75 -11.94 -4.10 -0.16
CA ILE A 75 -10.72 -4.90 -0.22
C ILE A 75 -9.64 -4.06 -0.87
N LEU A 76 -8.60 -3.72 -0.10
CA LEU A 76 -7.40 -3.08 -0.59
C LEU A 76 -6.31 -4.14 -0.83
N ASP A 77 -5.99 -4.40 -2.10
CA ASP A 77 -4.97 -5.37 -2.48
C ASP A 77 -3.60 -4.72 -2.68
N LEU A 78 -2.68 -5.01 -1.76
CA LEU A 78 -1.28 -4.59 -1.77
C LEU A 78 -0.32 -5.75 -2.11
N ARG A 79 -0.84 -6.90 -2.56
CA ARG A 79 0.01 -8.04 -2.93
C ARG A 79 0.86 -7.69 -4.15
N ASN A 80 2.13 -8.09 -4.09
CA ASN A 80 3.12 -7.82 -5.14
C ASN A 80 3.35 -6.32 -5.37
N ASN A 81 3.12 -5.48 -4.35
CA ASN A 81 3.42 -4.06 -4.37
C ASN A 81 4.75 -3.79 -3.65
N PRO A 82 5.85 -3.52 -4.37
CA PRO A 82 7.18 -3.31 -3.80
C PRO A 82 7.32 -1.96 -3.06
N GLY A 83 6.25 -1.17 -3.01
CA GLY A 83 6.19 0.16 -2.41
C GLY A 83 6.31 1.26 -3.46
N GLY A 84 7.09 2.28 -3.13
CA GLY A 84 7.25 3.49 -3.93
C GLY A 84 7.48 4.69 -3.02
N LEU A 85 6.86 5.82 -3.36
CA LEU A 85 6.96 7.05 -2.58
C LEU A 85 6.30 6.86 -1.20
N VAL A 86 7.08 7.02 -0.12
CA VAL A 86 6.56 6.91 1.25
C VAL A 86 5.48 7.96 1.51
N LYS A 87 5.67 9.20 1.03
CA LYS A 87 4.65 10.24 1.14
C LYS A 87 3.32 9.80 0.54
N ALA A 88 3.33 9.16 -0.63
CA ALA A 88 2.10 8.64 -1.24
C ALA A 88 1.47 7.52 -0.38
N GLY A 89 2.27 6.72 0.32
CA GLY A 89 1.76 5.75 1.29
C GLY A 89 1.06 6.40 2.48
N LEU A 90 1.65 7.46 3.02
CA LEU A 90 1.03 8.26 4.08
C LEU A 90 -0.25 8.94 3.57
N ASP A 91 -0.20 9.60 2.41
CA ASP A 91 -1.36 10.25 1.79
C ASP A 91 -2.52 9.26 1.53
N VAL A 92 -2.21 8.02 1.08
CA VAL A 92 -3.21 6.97 0.94
C VAL A 92 -3.76 6.51 2.29
N ALA A 93 -2.96 6.46 3.34
CA ALA A 93 -3.45 6.08 4.68
C ALA A 93 -4.49 7.08 5.20
N GLN A 94 -4.27 8.38 4.94
CA GLN A 94 -5.18 9.45 5.36
C GLN A 94 -6.57 9.36 4.73
N ILE A 95 -6.73 8.65 3.62
CA ILE A 95 -8.05 8.40 3.00
C ILE A 95 -8.94 7.54 3.91
N TRP A 96 -8.33 6.69 4.73
CA TRP A 96 -9.03 5.65 5.52
C TRP A 96 -9.07 5.93 7.02
N LEU A 97 -8.28 6.88 7.50
CA LEU A 97 -8.03 7.17 8.91
C LEU A 97 -8.66 8.51 9.32
N ASP A 98 -8.93 8.69 10.62
CA ASP A 98 -9.56 9.89 11.16
C ASP A 98 -8.64 10.64 12.14
N GLY A 99 -8.89 11.93 12.32
CA GLY A 99 -8.31 12.72 13.40
C GLY A 99 -6.79 12.87 13.29
N ASP A 100 -6.10 12.50 14.37
CA ASP A 100 -4.66 12.64 14.57
C ASP A 100 -3.94 11.28 14.69
N GLU A 101 -4.53 10.24 14.11
CA GLU A 101 -4.02 8.87 14.15
C GLU A 101 -2.56 8.77 13.67
N THR A 102 -1.80 7.88 14.32
CA THR A 102 -0.39 7.65 14.00
C THR A 102 -0.29 6.87 12.69
N LEU A 103 0.40 7.43 11.71
CA LEU A 103 0.61 6.79 10.41
C LEU A 103 1.82 5.87 10.43
N VAL A 104 2.91 6.29 11.07
CA VAL A 104 4.13 5.48 11.16
C VAL A 104 5.02 5.94 12.31
N ASN A 105 5.73 4.98 12.92
CA ASN A 105 6.82 5.26 13.85
C ASN A 105 8.16 5.16 13.15
N THR A 106 9.00 6.18 13.29
CA THR A 106 10.38 6.21 12.79
C THR A 106 11.36 6.06 13.95
N VAL A 107 12.48 5.39 13.71
CA VAL A 107 13.53 5.20 14.73
C VAL A 107 14.84 5.73 14.17
N ASP A 108 15.45 6.69 14.87
CA ASP A 108 16.74 7.25 14.48
C ASP A 108 17.92 6.35 14.89
N ARG A 109 19.16 6.79 14.58
CA ARG A 109 20.37 6.01 14.87
C ARG A 109 20.67 5.91 16.37
N GLU A 110 20.21 6.87 17.16
CA GLU A 110 20.32 6.84 18.62
C GLU A 110 19.24 5.98 19.28
N GLY A 111 18.28 5.49 18.50
CA GLY A 111 17.17 4.65 18.97
C GLY A 111 15.95 5.46 19.44
N ASN A 112 15.90 6.76 19.21
CA ASN A 112 14.74 7.56 19.56
C ASN A 112 13.61 7.27 18.59
N VAL A 113 12.41 7.04 19.14
CA VAL A 113 11.20 6.81 18.37
C VAL A 113 10.49 8.14 18.14
N ARG A 114 10.16 8.46 16.90
CA ARG A 114 9.33 9.62 16.52
C ARG A 114 8.13 9.15 15.70
N ALA A 115 6.93 9.51 16.17
CA ALA A 115 5.70 9.26 15.45
C ALA A 115 5.46 10.31 14.37
N ILE A 116 5.01 9.88 13.20
CA ILE A 116 4.41 10.72 12.17
C ILE A 116 2.91 10.51 12.28
N ASN A 117 2.20 11.55 12.67
CA ASN A 117 0.76 11.54 12.86
C ASN A 117 0.04 12.26 11.70
N MET A 118 -1.24 11.95 11.53
CA MET A 118 -2.11 12.66 10.61
C MET A 118 -2.35 14.10 11.10
N VAL A 119 -2.47 15.04 10.16
CA VAL A 119 -2.83 16.44 10.47
C VAL A 119 -4.34 16.59 10.32
N GLN A 120 -5.10 16.23 11.35
CA GLN A 120 -6.57 16.40 11.44
C GLN A 120 -7.31 16.09 10.14
N GLY A 121 -7.35 14.81 9.78
CA GLY A 121 -8.06 14.31 8.60
C GLY A 121 -9.43 13.71 8.94
N GLN A 122 -10.27 13.56 7.92
CA GLN A 122 -11.50 12.78 8.00
C GLN A 122 -11.44 11.72 6.91
N SER A 123 -11.64 10.47 7.31
CA SER A 123 -11.72 9.33 6.42
C SER A 123 -12.88 9.52 5.44
N LEU A 124 -12.71 9.00 4.22
CA LEU A 124 -13.77 9.05 3.21
C LEU A 124 -14.94 8.12 3.56
N THR A 125 -14.67 7.06 4.32
CA THR A 125 -15.64 6.02 4.65
C THR A 125 -15.21 5.24 5.88
N HIS A 126 -16.19 4.86 6.69
CA HIS A 126 -16.06 3.97 7.85
C HIS A 126 -16.41 2.52 7.51
N ASP A 127 -16.69 2.23 6.25
CA ASP A 127 -17.08 0.88 5.83
C ASP A 127 -15.97 -0.15 6.12
N PRO A 128 -16.35 -1.41 6.37
CA PRO A 128 -15.41 -2.50 6.65
C PRO A 128 -14.31 -2.59 5.59
N LEU A 129 -13.05 -2.63 6.03
CA LEU A 129 -11.87 -2.70 5.17
C LEU A 129 -11.02 -3.93 5.50
N VAL A 130 -10.67 -4.67 4.46
CA VAL A 130 -9.66 -5.74 4.51
C VAL A 130 -8.49 -5.34 3.63
N VAL A 131 -7.27 -5.58 4.09
CA VAL A 131 -6.05 -5.35 3.32
C VAL A 131 -5.40 -6.69 3.00
N LEU A 132 -5.16 -6.95 1.72
CA LEU A 132 -4.45 -8.15 1.26
C LEU A 132 -2.96 -7.85 1.14
N VAL A 133 -2.14 -8.70 1.76
CA VAL A 133 -0.68 -8.59 1.75
C VAL A 133 -0.01 -9.92 1.45
N ASN A 134 1.20 -9.87 0.90
CA ASN A 134 2.05 -11.05 0.73
C ASN A 134 3.53 -10.69 0.89
N GLU A 135 4.41 -11.65 0.64
CA GLU A 135 5.86 -11.56 0.80
C GLU A 135 6.50 -10.48 -0.07
N GLU A 136 5.82 -10.04 -1.14
CA GLU A 136 6.28 -8.98 -2.03
C GLU A 136 5.69 -7.60 -1.68
N SER A 137 4.79 -7.52 -0.70
CA SER A 137 4.33 -6.25 -0.12
C SER A 137 5.47 -5.65 0.72
N ALA A 138 6.03 -4.51 0.27
CA ALA A 138 7.22 -3.92 0.90
C ALA A 138 7.15 -2.39 1.05
N SER A 139 7.96 -1.82 1.94
CA SER A 139 8.20 -0.37 2.05
C SER A 139 6.89 0.42 2.32
N ALA A 140 6.48 1.34 1.44
CA ALA A 140 5.24 2.10 1.58
C ALA A 140 3.99 1.20 1.75
N SER A 141 3.99 0.00 1.17
CA SER A 141 2.93 -1.00 1.38
C SER A 141 2.86 -1.46 2.84
N GLU A 142 4.02 -1.67 3.48
CA GLU A 142 4.12 -2.09 4.88
C GLU A 142 3.73 -0.95 5.82
N ILE A 143 4.09 0.30 5.47
CA ILE A 143 3.68 1.50 6.20
C ILE A 143 2.15 1.63 6.18
N LEU A 144 1.54 1.56 4.98
CA LEU A 144 0.08 1.66 4.86
C LEU A 144 -0.63 0.52 5.59
N ALA A 145 -0.20 -0.72 5.40
CA ALA A 145 -0.79 -1.88 6.07
C ALA A 145 -0.66 -1.78 7.59
N GLY A 146 0.50 -1.35 8.10
CA GLY A 146 0.73 -1.11 9.52
C GLY A 146 -0.16 -0.01 10.08
N ALA A 147 -0.22 1.14 9.42
CA ALA A 147 -1.08 2.26 9.83
C ALA A 147 -2.55 1.84 9.96
N LEU A 148 -3.08 1.13 8.96
CA LEU A 148 -4.48 0.68 8.98
C LEU A 148 -4.73 -0.40 10.04
N HIS A 149 -3.76 -1.29 10.27
CA HIS A 149 -3.89 -2.36 11.24
C HIS A 149 -3.79 -1.84 12.68
N ASP A 150 -2.77 -1.04 12.97
CA ASP A 150 -2.44 -0.56 14.31
C ASP A 150 -3.49 0.41 14.85
N ASN A 151 -4.14 1.18 13.95
CA ASN A 151 -5.29 2.02 14.30
C ASN A 151 -6.63 1.25 14.31
N GLY A 152 -6.64 -0.07 14.11
CA GLY A 152 -7.86 -0.87 14.12
C GLY A 152 -8.80 -0.63 12.93
N ARG A 153 -8.35 0.10 11.91
CA ARG A 153 -9.12 0.45 10.72
C ARG A 153 -9.35 -0.72 9.77
N ALA A 154 -8.39 -1.65 9.70
CA ALA A 154 -8.46 -2.81 8.80
C ALA A 154 -7.89 -4.10 9.37
N ILE A 155 -8.39 -5.22 8.85
CA ILE A 155 -7.83 -6.55 9.09
C ILE A 155 -6.86 -6.88 7.95
N LEU A 156 -5.65 -7.33 8.31
CA LEU A 156 -4.68 -7.84 7.34
C LEU A 156 -4.95 -9.31 7.03
N VAL A 157 -4.97 -9.65 5.75
CA VAL A 157 -5.18 -11.03 5.27
C VAL A 157 -4.09 -11.40 4.26
N GLY A 158 -3.49 -12.58 4.42
CA GLY A 158 -2.49 -13.10 3.50
C GLY A 158 -1.27 -13.65 4.22
N HIS A 159 -0.08 -13.37 3.68
CA HIS A 159 1.19 -13.85 4.22
C HIS A 159 2.02 -12.71 4.81
N LYS A 160 3.03 -13.07 5.60
CA LYS A 160 3.97 -12.11 6.18
C LYS A 160 4.60 -11.27 5.06
N THR A 161 4.61 -9.94 5.26
CA THR A 161 5.21 -8.99 4.32
C THR A 161 6.72 -9.18 4.19
N PHE A 162 7.33 -8.51 3.21
CA PHE A 162 8.75 -8.63 2.89
C PHE A 162 9.67 -8.45 4.12
N GLY A 163 9.27 -7.59 5.07
CA GLY A 163 10.02 -7.36 6.30
C GLY A 163 11.04 -6.23 6.16
N LYS A 164 10.79 -5.22 5.33
CA LYS A 164 11.63 -4.02 5.22
C LYS A 164 11.28 -3.03 6.34
N GLY A 165 11.17 -3.53 7.57
CA GLY A 165 10.79 -2.79 8.78
C GLY A 165 11.90 -1.92 9.39
N ARG A 166 12.98 -1.64 8.64
CA ARG A 166 13.95 -0.60 8.99
C ARG A 166 13.69 0.59 8.08
N ILE A 167 12.91 1.54 8.57
CA ILE A 167 12.79 2.86 7.95
C ILE A 167 14.17 3.51 8.06
N GLN A 168 14.88 3.59 6.94
CA GLN A 168 16.14 4.32 6.90
C GLN A 168 15.80 5.82 6.88
N SER A 169 16.23 6.51 7.94
CA SER A 169 16.21 7.95 8.18
C SER A 169 15.74 8.80 6.99
N VAL A 170 14.54 9.35 7.11
CA VAL A 170 14.09 10.44 6.23
C VAL A 170 14.86 11.69 6.66
N THR A 171 15.67 12.25 5.77
CA THR A 171 16.23 13.59 5.99
C THR A 171 15.26 14.58 5.35
N GLU A 172 14.57 15.36 6.18
CA GLU A 172 13.84 16.54 5.72
C GLU A 172 14.86 17.61 5.29
N LEU A 173 14.65 18.19 4.12
CA LEU A 173 15.37 19.36 3.63
C LEU A 173 14.63 20.62 4.06
N ASP A 174 15.35 21.74 4.15
CA ASP A 174 14.86 23.03 4.68
C ASP A 174 13.64 23.61 3.92
N ASP A 175 13.29 23.03 2.76
CA ASP A 175 12.15 23.40 1.92
C ASP A 175 10.90 22.53 2.13
N GLY A 176 10.92 21.61 3.10
CA GLY A 176 9.81 20.68 3.39
C GLY A 176 9.79 19.44 2.49
N SER A 177 10.83 19.21 1.68
CA SER A 177 11.01 17.98 0.91
C SER A 177 11.72 16.89 1.71
N ALA A 178 11.51 15.62 1.33
CA ALA A 178 12.05 14.45 2.01
C ALA A 178 13.06 13.71 1.11
N LEU A 179 14.28 13.53 1.59
CA LEU A 179 15.35 12.80 0.89
C LEU A 179 15.48 11.38 1.43
N PHE A 180 15.26 10.39 0.56
CA PHE A 180 15.43 8.97 0.88
C PHE A 180 16.85 8.52 0.57
N ILE A 181 17.74 8.49 1.57
CA ILE A 181 19.10 7.94 1.44
C ILE A 181 19.15 6.53 2.05
N THR A 182 19.43 5.53 1.21
CA THR A 182 19.76 4.17 1.66
C THR A 182 21.21 4.12 2.15
N VAL A 183 21.45 4.29 3.45
CA VAL A 183 22.78 4.10 4.07
C VAL A 183 22.91 2.69 4.67
N ALA A 184 23.20 1.76 3.76
CA ALA A 184 23.86 0.42 3.87
C ALA A 184 23.50 -0.64 4.95
N LYS A 185 23.49 -1.90 4.43
CA LYS A 185 23.56 -3.28 4.97
C LYS A 185 22.77 -3.69 6.23
#